data_AF-A0A1Q3MVP8-F1
#
_entry.id   AF-A0A1Q3MVP8-F1
#
_cell.length_a   1.000
_cell.length_b   1.000
_cell.length_c   1.000
_cell.angle_alpha   90.00
_cell.angle_beta   90.00
_cell.angle_gamma   90.00
#
_symmetry.space_group_name_H-M   'P 1'
#
loop_
_entity.id
_entity.type
_entity.pdbx_description
1 polymer ?
#
loop_
_entity_poly.entity_id
_entity_poly.type
_entity_poly.pdbx_seq_one_letter_code
_entity_poly.pdbx_strand_id
1 'polypeptide(L)'
;MNKKDLETIAKYLHDAVHMRGPFLEKKDKTTVLELTPSFFPYYDHFEIKSMTDLQDRVLVEYEIHSPAPTPVFKAISVIRFQDNLISSIDIFSEGSWNQNDPGAH
;
A
#
# COMPACT_ATOMS: atom_id res chain seq x y z
N MET A 1 7.08 -15.03 14.63
CA MET A 1 7.65 -13.72 14.27
C MET A 1 7.52 -13.58 12.76
N ASN A 2 6.41 -13.06 12.27
CA ASN A 2 6.26 -12.69 10.85
C ASN A 2 5.28 -11.53 10.72
N LYS A 3 5.58 -10.45 11.46
CA LYS A 3 5.02 -9.13 11.21
C LYS A 3 5.95 -8.49 10.20
N LYS A 4 5.53 -8.48 8.93
CA LYS A 4 6.03 -7.60 7.88
C LYS A 4 6.57 -6.31 8.52
N ASP A 5 7.89 -6.12 8.40
CA ASP A 5 8.78 -5.40 9.32
C ASP A 5 8.42 -3.90 9.50
N LEU A 6 7.52 -3.61 10.44
CA LEU A 6 7.02 -2.26 10.72
C LEU A 6 8.14 -1.30 11.14
N GLU A 7 9.17 -1.80 11.83
CA GLU A 7 10.32 -1.00 12.23
C GLU A 7 11.13 -0.56 11.01
N THR A 8 11.32 -1.46 10.04
CA THR A 8 11.96 -1.13 8.78
C THR A 8 11.08 -0.21 7.93
N ILE A 9 9.77 -0.45 7.83
CA ILE A 9 8.84 0.46 7.14
C ILE A 9 8.91 1.87 7.75
N ALA A 10 8.91 1.98 9.08
CA ALA A 10 8.98 3.24 9.78
C ALA A 10 10.24 4.06 9.42
N LYS A 11 11.37 3.42 9.10
CA LYS A 11 12.61 4.13 8.71
C LYS A 11 12.49 4.84 7.36
N TYR A 12 11.55 4.42 6.51
CA TYR A 12 11.36 5.00 5.17
C TYR A 12 10.23 6.03 5.11
N LEU A 13 9.45 6.22 6.17
CA LEU A 13 8.33 7.17 6.20
C LEU A 13 8.73 8.52 6.82
N HIS A 14 8.38 9.60 6.13
CA HIS A 14 8.45 10.96 6.67
C HIS A 14 7.41 11.13 7.78
N ASP A 15 7.68 11.94 8.81
CA ASP A 15 6.77 12.10 9.95
C ASP A 15 5.39 12.65 9.55
N ALA A 16 5.37 13.53 8.54
CA ALA A 16 4.16 14.09 7.94
C ALA A 16 3.68 13.33 6.69
N VAL A 17 3.99 12.03 6.55
CA VAL A 17 3.56 11.23 5.39
C VAL A 17 2.05 11.28 5.20
N HIS A 18 1.60 11.31 3.94
CA HIS A 18 0.19 11.26 3.58
C HIS A 18 -0.09 10.06 2.67
N MET A 19 -0.84 9.09 3.19
CA MET A 19 -1.33 7.94 2.43
C MET A 19 -2.79 8.15 2.01
N ARG A 20 -3.08 7.96 0.73
CA ARG A 20 -4.43 8.02 0.17
C ARG A 20 -4.67 6.76 -0.64
N GLY A 21 -5.83 6.15 -0.46
CA GLY A 21 -6.30 5.06 -1.31
C GLY A 21 -7.79 5.22 -1.58
N PRO A 22 -8.38 4.32 -2.37
CA PRO A 22 -9.77 4.47 -2.81
C PRO A 22 -10.79 4.51 -1.66
N PHE A 23 -10.46 3.91 -0.50
CA PHE A 23 -11.35 3.77 0.66
C PHE A 23 -10.77 4.34 1.96
N LEU A 24 -9.61 4.99 1.91
CA LEU A 24 -8.93 5.47 3.11
C LEU A 24 -8.04 6.67 2.84
N GLU A 25 -7.91 7.50 3.86
CA GLU A 25 -6.93 8.57 3.94
C GLU A 25 -6.29 8.53 5.34
N LYS A 26 -4.96 8.51 5.37
CA LYS A 26 -4.17 8.55 6.60
C LYS A 26 -3.10 9.62 6.47
N LYS A 27 -2.97 10.42 7.51
CA LYS A 27 -1.98 11.50 7.62
C LYS A 27 -1.08 11.14 8.78
N ASP A 28 0.17 11.56 8.70
CA ASP A 28 1.22 11.25 9.65
C ASP A 28 1.65 9.77 9.71
N LYS A 29 2.91 9.60 10.12
CA LYS A 29 3.60 8.32 10.19
C LYS A 29 2.95 7.36 11.17
N THR A 30 2.45 7.85 12.30
CA THR A 30 1.86 7.03 13.35
C THR A 30 0.61 6.34 12.82
N THR A 31 -0.32 7.09 12.23
CA THR A 31 -1.58 6.48 11.75
C THR A 31 -1.37 5.58 10.54
N VAL A 32 -0.37 5.84 9.69
CA VAL A 32 0.01 4.95 8.59
C VAL A 32 0.57 3.63 9.14
N LEU A 33 1.45 3.68 10.14
CA LEU A 33 2.03 2.48 10.76
C LEU A 33 0.99 1.67 11.55
N GLU A 34 0.02 2.33 12.19
CA GLU A 34 -1.09 1.66 12.88
C GLU A 34 -2.03 0.92 11.93
N LEU A 35 -2.25 1.47 10.73
CA LEU A 35 -3.08 0.84 9.70
C LEU A 35 -2.34 -0.30 8.98
N THR A 36 -1.02 -0.17 8.78
CA THR A 36 -0.22 -1.11 7.98
C THR A 36 -0.46 -2.60 8.33
N PRO A 37 -0.53 -3.00 9.62
CA PRO A 37 -0.85 -4.37 10.02
C PRO A 37 -2.19 -4.90 9.54
N SER A 38 -3.20 -4.03 9.36
CA SER A 38 -4.53 -4.46 8.94
C SER A 38 -4.50 -5.04 7.53
N PHE A 39 -3.55 -4.64 6.68
CA PHE A 39 -3.42 -5.20 5.33
C PHE A 39 -2.81 -6.60 5.34
N PHE A 40 -2.03 -6.95 6.36
CA PHE A 40 -1.19 -8.15 6.34
C PHE A 40 -1.94 -9.47 6.18
N PRO A 41 -3.12 -9.69 6.79
CA PRO A 41 -3.87 -10.93 6.60
C PRO A 41 -4.45 -11.09 5.19
N TYR A 42 -4.62 -10.00 4.45
CA TYR A 42 -5.32 -9.99 3.16
C TYR A 42 -4.42 -10.37 1.98
N TYR A 43 -3.12 -10.58 2.18
CA TYR A 43 -2.24 -10.94 1.08
C TYR A 43 -1.15 -11.92 1.47
N ASP A 44 -1.03 -12.96 0.66
CA ASP A 44 -0.03 -14.02 0.72
C ASP A 44 1.28 -13.53 0.11
N HIS A 45 1.24 -13.01 -1.13
CA HIS A 45 2.39 -12.37 -1.75
C HIS A 45 2.06 -11.02 -2.41
N PHE A 46 3.10 -10.23 -2.60
CA PHE A 46 3.10 -8.94 -3.29
C PHE A 46 4.11 -9.01 -4.43
N GLU A 47 3.73 -8.59 -5.64
CA GLU A 47 4.62 -8.60 -6.80
C GLU A 47 4.63 -7.24 -7.49
N ILE A 48 5.83 -6.67 -7.65
CA ILE A 48 6.03 -5.45 -8.44
C ILE A 48 6.10 -5.85 -9.92
N LYS A 49 5.17 -5.34 -10.73
CA LYS A 49 5.14 -5.57 -12.18
C LYS A 49 5.99 -4.58 -12.94
N SER A 50 5.97 -3.33 -12.49
CA SER A 50 6.80 -2.27 -13.08
C SER A 50 7.09 -1.19 -12.05
N MET A 51 8.20 -0.49 -12.28
CA MET A 51 8.60 0.68 -11.50
C MET A 51 9.14 1.74 -12.48
N THR A 52 8.56 2.93 -12.42
CA THR A 52 8.94 4.06 -13.28
C THR A 52 9.37 5.24 -12.41
N ASP A 53 10.60 5.70 -12.60
CA ASP A 53 11.12 6.91 -11.97
C ASP A 53 10.75 8.14 -12.82
N LEU A 54 10.07 9.11 -12.21
CA LEU A 54 9.65 10.36 -12.83
C LEU A 54 10.28 11.60 -12.19
N GLN A 55 11.54 11.51 -11.72
CA GLN A 55 12.32 12.56 -11.03
C GLN A 55 11.76 12.98 -9.66
N ASP A 56 10.50 13.42 -9.58
CA ASP A 56 9.86 13.89 -8.35
C ASP A 56 9.04 12.81 -7.65
N ARG A 57 8.81 11.69 -8.34
CA ARG A 57 7.97 10.58 -7.88
C ARG A 57 8.36 9.27 -8.54
N VAL A 58 7.99 8.18 -7.89
CA VAL A 58 8.06 6.84 -8.46
C VAL A 58 6.64 6.31 -8.64
N LEU A 59 6.37 5.75 -9.81
CA LEU A 59 5.17 4.95 -10.05
C LEU A 59 5.53 3.48 -9.85
N VAL A 60 4.74 2.79 -9.05
CA VAL A 60 4.89 1.35 -8.81
C VAL A 60 3.59 0.67 -9.19
N GLU A 61 3.64 -0.19 -10.20
CA GLU A 61 2.54 -1.08 -10.55
C GLU A 61 2.76 -2.43 -9.86
N TYR A 62 1.74 -2.94 -9.18
CA TYR A 62 1.87 -4.17 -8.42
C TYR A 62 0.58 -4.98 -8.39
N GLU A 63 0.77 -6.27 -8.17
CA GLU A 63 -0.31 -7.21 -7.89
C GLU A 63 -0.19 -7.71 -6.45
N ILE A 64 -1.33 -7.77 -5.77
CA ILE A 64 -1.49 -8.35 -4.44
C ILE A 64 -2.26 -9.66 -4.61
N HIS A 65 -1.63 -10.75 -4.20
CA HIS A 65 -2.20 -12.09 -4.29
C HIS A 65 -2.73 -12.48 -2.91
N SER A 66 -4.03 -12.69 -2.84
CA SER A 66 -4.73 -13.11 -1.63
C SER A 66 -4.91 -14.64 -1.61
N PRO A 67 -5.04 -15.27 -0.43
CA PRO A 67 -5.36 -16.69 -0.35
C PRO A 67 -6.64 -17.02 -1.14
N ALA A 68 -6.61 -18.14 -1.87
CA ALA A 68 -7.76 -18.61 -2.64
C ALA A 68 -9.00 -18.75 -1.74
N PRO A 69 -10.22 -18.43 -2.24
CA PRO A 69 -10.57 -18.16 -3.64
C PRO A 69 -10.50 -16.67 -4.06
N THR A 70 -9.84 -15.82 -3.26
CA THR A 70 -9.85 -14.36 -3.45
C THR A 70 -9.14 -13.94 -4.75
N PRO A 71 -9.71 -13.01 -5.54
CA PRO A 71 -9.10 -12.55 -6.78
C PRO A 71 -7.80 -11.76 -6.55
N VAL A 72 -6.94 -11.73 -7.56
CA VAL A 72 -5.72 -10.90 -7.59
C VAL A 72 -6.11 -9.42 -7.64
N PHE A 73 -5.59 -8.64 -6.71
CA PHE A 73 -5.80 -7.19 -6.69
C PHE A 73 -4.67 -6.47 -7.42
N LYS A 74 -5.03 -5.60 -8.36
CA LYS A 74 -4.08 -4.80 -9.15
C LYS A 74 -4.16 -3.35 -8.72
N ALA A 75 -3.00 -2.74 -8.51
CA ALA A 75 -2.93 -1.34 -8.14
C ALA A 75 -1.67 -0.66 -8.67
N ILE A 76 -1.77 0.66 -8.73
CA ILE A 76 -0.68 1.57 -9.03
C ILE A 76 -0.53 2.49 -7.83
N SER A 77 0.70 2.61 -7.30
CA SER A 77 1.04 3.61 -6.30
C SER A 77 1.90 4.70 -6.93
N VAL A 78 1.53 5.95 -6.67
CA VAL A 78 2.41 7.11 -6.89
C VAL A 78 3.05 7.47 -5.57
N ILE A 79 4.37 7.31 -5.49
CA ILE A 79 5.16 7.55 -4.29
C ILE A 79 5.98 8.81 -4.48
N ARG A 80 5.89 9.76 -3.55
CA ARG A 80 6.74 10.96 -3.52
C ARG A 80 7.66 10.92 -2.33
N PHE A 81 8.77 11.64 -2.48
CA PHE A 81 9.82 11.69 -1.48
C PHE A 81 10.07 13.13 -1.02
N GLN A 82 10.39 13.28 0.25
CA GLN A 82 10.89 14.51 0.86
C GLN A 82 12.00 14.12 1.83
N ASP A 83 13.15 14.80 1.80
CA ASP A 83 14.29 14.50 2.67
C ASP A 83 14.73 13.01 2.58
N ASN A 84 14.64 12.43 1.37
CA ASN A 84 14.88 11.01 1.07
C ASN A 84 13.94 10.01 1.78
N LEU A 85 12.82 10.49 2.32
CA LEU A 85 11.77 9.69 2.96
C LEU A 85 10.48 9.75 2.16
N ILE A 86 9.66 8.71 2.23
CA ILE A 86 8.34 8.67 1.60
C ILE A 86 7.45 9.71 2.28
N SER A 87 7.02 10.71 1.52
CA SER A 87 6.18 11.82 1.97
C SER A 87 4.73 11.67 1.51
N SER A 88 4.49 10.96 0.40
CA SER A 88 3.13 10.60 -0.01
C SER A 88 3.06 9.25 -0.69
N ILE A 89 1.96 8.53 -0.47
CA ILE A 89 1.59 7.31 -1.20
C ILE A 89 0.15 7.49 -1.67
N ASP A 90 -0.05 7.64 -2.98
CA ASP A 90 -1.37 7.68 -3.60
C ASP A 90 -1.63 6.34 -4.31
N ILE A 91 -2.63 5.59 -3.85
CA ILE A 91 -2.99 4.28 -4.37
C ILE A 91 -4.20 4.39 -5.30
N PHE A 92 -4.04 3.91 -6.52
CA PHE A 92 -5.07 3.80 -7.54
C PHE A 92 -5.30 2.32 -7.85
N SER A 93 -6.55 1.89 -7.93
CA SER A 93 -6.89 0.52 -8.30
C SER A 93 -8.19 0.45 -9.06
N GLU A 94 -8.27 -0.51 -9.97
CA GLU A 94 -9.52 -0.85 -10.63
C GLU A 94 -10.21 -1.95 -9.82
N GLY A 95 -11.41 -1.66 -9.31
CA GLY A 95 -12.23 -2.59 -8.52
C GLY A 95 -12.69 -2.02 -7.18
N SER A 96 -13.92 -2.33 -6.80
CA SER A 96 -14.45 -2.01 -5.47
C SER A 96 -13.92 -3.02 -4.45
N TRP A 97 -13.01 -2.61 -3.56
CA TRP A 97 -12.80 -3.34 -2.30
C TRP A 97 -14.06 -3.14 -1.44
N ASN A 98 -15.07 -3.99 -1.65
CA ASN A 98 -16.10 -4.12 -0.64
C ASN A 98 -15.53 -5.00 0.47
N GLN A 99 -15.18 -4.40 1.61
CA GLN A 99 -14.89 -5.14 2.86
C GLN A 99 -16.11 -5.96 3.35
N ASN A 100 -17.28 -5.75 2.73
CA ASN A 100 -18.55 -6.42 3.02
C ASN A 100 -19.08 -7.21 1.81
N ASP A 101 -18.26 -7.64 0.85
CA ASP A 101 -18.75 -8.52 -0.22
C ASP A 101 -18.62 -10.00 0.19
N PRO A 102 -19.72 -10.67 0.58
CA PRO A 102 -19.73 -12.11 0.79
C PRO A 102 -19.65 -12.90 -0.54
N GLY A 103 -19.59 -12.23 -1.69
CA GLY A 103 -19.74 -12.81 -3.03
C GLY A 103 -18.46 -13.13 -3.79
N ALA A 104 -17.29 -13.22 -3.14
CA ALA A 104 -16.15 -13.91 -3.74
C ALA A 104 -16.36 -15.44 -3.62
N HIS A 105 -17.31 -15.92 -4.43
CA HIS A 105 -17.85 -17.28 -4.61
C HIS A 105 -18.80 -17.81 -3.54
#